data_AF-A0A0Q6ZK95-F1
#
_entry.id   AF-A0A0Q6ZK95-F1
#
_cell.length_a   1.000
_cell.length_b   1.000
_cell.length_c   1.000
_cell.angle_alpha   90.00
_cell.angle_beta   90.00
_cell.angle_gamma   90.00
#
_symmetry.space_group_name_H-M   'P 1'
#
loop_
_entity.id
_entity.type
_entity.pdbx_description
1 polymer ?
#
loop_
_entity_poly.entity_id
_entity_poly.type
_entity_poly.pdbx_seq_one_letter_code
_entity_poly.pdbx_strand_id
1 'polypeptide(L)'
;MTLTLVIGNKNYSSWSMRPWMALKGAGIPFNEVLIPLYTGDADKKRILGFTQSGKVPALIDGDITVWDSLAIIEYLAEKFPDAGLWPKDIAARAHARSISAEMHSGFVALRTECGMNIHRPVQAKALSDDAQANITRIQQIWTECRERYGQQGPYLFGAFSGADAMFAPVVHRFRLYAIEVRPPVRTYMETMLANPAFAEWTEAALAETLVIDRF
;
A
#
# COMPACT_ATOMS: atom_id res chain seq x y z
N MET A 1 21.85 -0.26 13.50
CA MET A 1 21.76 0.65 12.34
C MET A 1 20.28 0.91 12.07
N THR A 2 19.92 2.13 11.69
CA THR A 2 18.51 2.50 11.44
C THR A 2 18.12 2.12 10.01
N LEU A 3 16.93 1.55 9.84
CA LEU A 3 16.38 1.25 8.51
C LEU A 3 16.22 2.53 7.69
N THR A 4 16.46 2.46 6.38
CA THR A 4 16.14 3.54 5.44
C THR A 4 15.17 3.04 4.37
N LEU A 5 13.98 3.63 4.28
CA LEU A 5 13.04 3.36 3.19
C LEU A 5 13.14 4.46 2.13
N VAL A 6 13.52 4.05 0.93
CA VAL A 6 13.54 4.90 -0.26
C VAL A 6 12.19 4.81 -0.97
N ILE A 7 11.54 5.95 -1.16
CA ILE A 7 10.20 6.06 -1.75
C ILE A 7 10.15 7.01 -2.92
N GLY A 8 9.12 6.87 -3.75
CA GLY A 8 8.73 7.88 -4.73
C GLY A 8 7.78 8.92 -4.14
N ASN A 9 7.29 9.82 -5.00
CA ASN A 9 6.23 10.78 -4.64
C ASN A 9 5.04 10.10 -3.94
N LYS A 10 4.62 10.61 -2.81
CA LYS A 10 3.49 10.09 -2.04
C LYS A 10 2.17 10.27 -2.77
N ASN A 11 2.05 11.30 -3.62
CA ASN A 11 0.86 11.53 -4.44
C ASN A 11 0.63 10.42 -5.48
N TYR A 12 1.70 9.81 -6.02
CA TYR A 12 1.63 8.91 -7.17
C TYR A 12 2.12 7.48 -6.91
N SER A 13 3.03 7.27 -5.95
CA SER A 13 3.71 5.99 -5.74
C SER A 13 2.93 5.03 -4.83
N SER A 14 1.95 4.34 -5.43
CA SER A 14 1.19 3.30 -4.71
C SER A 14 2.04 2.13 -4.21
N TRP A 15 3.19 1.87 -4.83
CA TRP A 15 4.11 0.84 -4.37
C TRP A 15 4.88 1.26 -3.13
N SER A 16 5.28 2.53 -3.06
CA SER A 16 6.00 3.05 -1.89
C SER A 16 5.14 3.16 -0.64
N MET A 17 3.85 3.45 -0.80
CA MET A 17 2.91 3.52 0.33
C MET A 17 2.83 2.21 1.10
N ARG A 18 2.95 1.05 0.44
CA ARG A 18 2.75 -0.26 1.06
C ARG A 18 3.75 -0.57 2.19
N PRO A 19 5.07 -0.62 1.96
CA PRO A 19 6.02 -0.86 3.05
C PRO A 19 6.10 0.32 4.02
N TRP A 20 5.80 1.55 3.56
CA TRP A 20 5.72 2.71 4.45
C TRP A 20 4.59 2.54 5.48
N MET A 21 3.40 2.12 5.03
CA MET A 21 2.28 1.81 5.91
C MET A 21 2.59 0.64 6.83
N ALA A 22 3.32 -0.37 6.36
CA ALA A 22 3.73 -1.49 7.20
C ALA A 22 4.68 -1.03 8.34
N LEU A 23 5.71 -0.25 8.01
CA LEU A 23 6.65 0.30 9.00
C LEU A 23 5.95 1.19 10.02
N LYS A 24 5.18 2.19 9.56
CA LYS A 24 4.45 3.12 10.43
C LYS A 24 3.38 2.43 11.25
N GLY A 25 2.55 1.60 10.62
CA GLY A 25 1.44 0.90 11.27
C GLY A 25 1.90 -0.11 12.31
N ALA A 26 3.11 -0.65 12.17
CA ALA A 26 3.72 -1.55 13.14
C ALA A 26 4.70 -0.85 14.13
N GLY A 27 4.81 0.48 14.08
CA GLY A 27 5.66 1.26 14.98
C GLY A 27 7.16 1.03 14.80
N ILE A 28 7.60 0.54 13.63
CA ILE A 28 9.01 0.28 13.33
C ILE A 28 9.67 1.59 12.91
N PRO A 29 10.70 2.09 13.62
CA PRO A 29 11.37 3.34 13.27
C PRO A 29 12.23 3.18 12.02
N PHE A 30 12.17 4.17 11.13
CA PHE A 30 12.95 4.22 9.89
C PHE A 30 13.22 5.66 9.46
N ASN A 31 14.27 5.85 8.67
CA ASN A 31 14.52 7.06 7.92
C ASN A 31 13.83 6.97 6.56
N GLU A 32 13.20 8.06 6.12
CA GLU A 32 12.61 8.15 4.79
C GLU A 32 13.52 8.92 3.83
N VAL A 33 13.73 8.39 2.63
CA VAL A 33 14.35 9.11 1.51
C VAL A 33 13.35 9.19 0.38
N LEU A 34 12.88 10.40 0.08
CA LEU A 34 11.96 10.66 -1.03
C LEU A 34 12.74 11.01 -2.31
N ILE A 35 12.48 10.26 -3.38
CA ILE A 35 12.98 10.55 -4.73
C ILE A 35 11.79 11.02 -5.58
N PRO A 36 11.76 12.30 -6.00
CA PRO A 36 10.82 12.77 -6.99
C PRO A 36 10.96 11.96 -8.28
N LEU A 37 9.90 11.25 -8.65
CA LEU A 37 9.78 10.43 -9.85
C LEU A 37 9.33 11.29 -11.03
N TYR A 38 9.57 10.77 -12.23
CA TYR A 38 9.18 11.38 -13.51
C TYR A 38 9.90 12.70 -13.81
N THR A 39 11.10 12.87 -13.26
CA THR A 39 11.96 14.04 -13.51
C THR A 39 13.04 13.76 -14.58
N GLY A 40 12.74 12.88 -15.55
CA GLY A 40 13.70 12.38 -16.55
C GLY A 40 14.84 11.54 -15.94
N ASP A 41 15.95 11.36 -16.66
CA ASP A 41 17.06 10.45 -16.27
C ASP A 41 17.64 10.66 -14.86
N ALA A 42 17.41 11.83 -14.26
CA ALA A 42 17.87 12.16 -12.92
C ALA A 42 17.20 11.32 -11.82
N ASP A 43 15.93 10.92 -11.96
CA ASP A 43 15.29 10.05 -10.98
C ASP A 43 15.90 8.64 -11.00
N LYS A 44 16.09 8.06 -12.19
CA LYS A 44 16.67 6.74 -12.39
C LYS A 44 18.09 6.67 -11.84
N LYS A 45 18.92 7.69 -12.09
CA LYS A 45 20.27 7.78 -11.50
C LYS A 45 20.25 7.80 -9.98
N ARG A 46 19.33 8.57 -9.37
CA ARG A 46 19.16 8.61 -7.91
C ARG A 46 18.73 7.25 -7.36
N ILE A 47 17.76 6.59 -8.00
CA ILE A 47 17.25 5.27 -7.57
C ILE A 47 18.36 4.20 -7.66
N LEU A 48 19.15 4.22 -8.75
CA LEU A 48 20.27 3.29 -8.92
C LEU A 48 21.38 3.46 -7.88
N GLY A 49 21.45 4.62 -7.22
CA GLY A 49 22.31 4.83 -6.05
C GLY A 49 21.86 4.06 -4.79
N PHE A 50 20.61 3.59 -4.75
CA PHE A 50 20.06 2.81 -3.63
C PHE A 50 19.76 1.36 -3.99
N THR A 51 19.27 1.09 -5.20
CA THR A 51 18.88 -0.27 -5.62
C THR A 51 19.15 -0.52 -7.09
N GLN A 52 19.74 -1.67 -7.40
CA GLN A 52 19.99 -2.11 -8.77
C GLN A 52 18.70 -2.46 -9.52
N SER A 53 17.56 -2.61 -8.82
CA SER A 53 16.25 -2.80 -9.47
C SER A 53 15.81 -1.58 -10.28
N GLY A 54 16.39 -0.41 -10.02
CA GLY A 54 16.01 0.85 -10.67
C GLY A 54 14.57 1.30 -10.38
N LYS A 55 13.95 0.76 -9.31
CA LYS A 55 12.57 1.06 -8.90
C LYS A 55 12.51 1.37 -7.41
N VAL A 56 11.49 2.10 -7.01
CA VAL A 56 11.08 2.29 -5.61
C VAL A 56 9.77 1.53 -5.33
N PRO A 57 9.53 1.06 -4.11
CA PRO A 57 10.35 1.23 -2.90
C PRO A 57 11.59 0.33 -2.84
N ALA A 58 12.56 0.76 -2.03
CA ALA A 58 13.69 -0.05 -1.59
C ALA A 58 13.96 0.20 -0.10
N LEU A 59 14.18 -0.86 0.67
CA LEU A 59 14.58 -0.81 2.07
C LEU A 59 16.08 -1.11 2.18
N ILE A 60 16.81 -0.25 2.87
CA ILE A 60 18.23 -0.41 3.18
C ILE A 60 18.38 -0.69 4.67
N ASP A 61 19.11 -1.75 4.99
CA ASP A 61 19.41 -2.19 6.36
C ASP A 61 20.85 -2.69 6.46
N GLY A 62 21.78 -1.76 6.73
CA GLY A 62 23.21 -2.03 6.62
C GLY A 62 23.56 -2.42 5.18
N ASP A 63 24.15 -3.60 5.01
CA ASP A 63 24.53 -4.14 3.70
C ASP A 63 23.37 -4.83 2.96
N ILE A 64 22.21 -5.00 3.61
CA ILE A 64 21.03 -5.64 3.02
C ILE A 64 20.20 -4.58 2.30
N THR A 65 19.93 -4.83 1.02
CA THR A 65 18.99 -4.03 0.21
C THR A 65 17.84 -4.92 -0.25
N VAL A 66 16.62 -4.58 0.18
CA VAL A 66 15.39 -5.29 -0.21
C VAL A 66 14.57 -4.38 -1.11
N TRP A 67 14.35 -4.81 -2.35
CA TRP A 67 13.40 -4.16 -3.28
C TRP A 67 12.14 -5.03 -3.39
N ASP A 68 11.09 -4.46 -3.97
CA ASP A 68 9.73 -5.00 -3.99
C ASP A 68 8.94 -4.78 -2.68
N SER A 69 7.74 -4.20 -2.80
CA SER A 69 6.94 -3.84 -1.63
C SER A 69 6.54 -5.04 -0.76
N LEU A 70 6.23 -6.19 -1.35
CA LEU A 70 5.81 -7.36 -0.57
C LEU A 70 7.02 -8.04 0.05
N ALA A 71 8.14 -8.14 -0.69
CA ALA A 71 9.39 -8.66 -0.14
C ALA A 71 9.91 -7.82 1.03
N ILE A 72 9.80 -6.48 0.96
CA ILE A 72 10.12 -5.60 2.09
C ILE A 72 9.25 -5.91 3.31
N ILE A 73 7.94 -6.12 3.14
CA ILE A 73 7.04 -6.47 4.27
C ILE A 73 7.41 -7.83 4.86
N GLU A 74 7.75 -8.82 4.03
CA GLU A 74 8.21 -10.14 4.52
C GLU A 74 9.53 -10.04 5.28
N TYR A 75 10.51 -9.28 4.77
CA TYR A 75 11.77 -9.01 5.46
C TYR A 75 11.53 -8.35 6.84
N LEU A 76 10.63 -7.37 6.91
CA LEU A 76 10.28 -6.72 8.16
C LEU A 76 9.58 -7.68 9.13
N ALA A 77 8.75 -8.60 8.63
CA ALA A 77 8.11 -9.62 9.46
C ALA A 77 9.13 -10.62 10.04
N GLU A 78 10.19 -10.95 9.29
CA GLU A 78 11.29 -11.78 9.78
C GLU A 78 12.17 -11.04 10.79
N LYS A 79 12.50 -9.78 10.52
CA LYS A 79 13.36 -8.95 11.38
C LYS A 79 12.67 -8.51 12.67
N PHE A 80 11.36 -8.26 12.62
CA PHE A 80 10.55 -7.78 13.75
C PHE A 80 9.33 -8.70 13.96
N PRO A 81 9.52 -9.95 14.41
CA PRO A 81 8.43 -10.92 14.56
C PRO A 81 7.35 -10.45 15.55
N ASP A 82 7.73 -9.67 16.56
CA ASP A 82 6.82 -9.11 17.56
C ASP A 82 5.96 -7.95 17.03
N ALA A 83 6.31 -7.39 15.87
CA ALA A 83 5.56 -6.31 15.24
C ALA A 83 4.21 -6.78 14.64
N GLY A 84 3.98 -8.10 14.56
CA GLY A 84 2.68 -8.65 14.20
C GLY A 84 2.23 -8.36 12.76
N LEU A 85 3.18 -8.12 11.84
CA LEU A 85 2.89 -7.84 10.43
C LEU A 85 2.10 -8.95 9.74
N TRP A 86 2.16 -10.18 10.26
CA TRP A 86 1.30 -11.27 9.80
C TRP A 86 0.60 -11.94 10.99
N PRO A 87 -0.63 -12.48 10.79
CA PRO A 87 -1.31 -13.25 11.83
C PRO A 87 -0.46 -14.40 12.40
N LYS A 88 -0.65 -14.71 13.69
CA LYS A 88 0.06 -15.83 14.36
C LYS A 88 -0.53 -17.19 13.96
N ASP A 89 -1.84 -17.27 13.78
CA ASP A 89 -2.49 -18.48 13.29
C ASP A 89 -2.02 -18.82 11.87
N ILE A 90 -1.78 -20.11 11.62
CA ILE A 90 -1.19 -20.58 10.36
C ILE A 90 -2.16 -20.38 9.18
N ALA A 91 -3.45 -20.61 9.38
CA ALA A 91 -4.45 -20.49 8.32
C ALA A 91 -4.73 -19.01 7.99
N ALA A 92 -4.88 -18.16 9.01
CA ALA A 92 -5.02 -16.73 8.84
C ALA A 92 -3.79 -16.11 8.17
N ARG A 93 -2.57 -16.54 8.54
CA ARG A 93 -1.33 -16.08 7.91
C ARG A 93 -1.24 -16.50 6.45
N ALA A 94 -1.58 -17.74 6.13
CA ALA A 94 -1.62 -18.22 4.76
C ALA A 94 -2.62 -17.40 3.92
N HIS A 95 -3.79 -17.10 4.47
CA HIS A 95 -4.79 -16.27 3.81
C HIS A 95 -4.29 -14.83 3.60
N ALA A 96 -3.72 -14.19 4.62
CA ALA A 96 -3.16 -12.83 4.54
C ALA A 96 -2.07 -12.70 3.48
N ARG A 97 -1.15 -13.67 3.41
CA ARG A 97 -0.11 -13.72 2.38
C ARG A 97 -0.67 -13.95 0.98
N SER A 98 -1.68 -14.82 0.84
CA SER A 98 -2.30 -15.13 -0.45
C SER A 98 -2.95 -13.88 -1.08
N ILE A 99 -3.76 -13.14 -0.32
CA ILE A 99 -4.42 -11.93 -0.84
C ILE A 99 -3.43 -10.79 -1.06
N SER A 100 -2.35 -10.75 -0.28
CA SER A 100 -1.27 -9.77 -0.46
C SER A 100 -0.49 -10.05 -1.75
N ALA A 101 -0.23 -11.32 -2.06
CA ALA A 101 0.38 -11.75 -3.33
C ALA A 101 -0.56 -11.54 -4.52
N GLU A 102 -1.87 -11.79 -4.36
CA GLU A 102 -2.90 -11.48 -5.36
C GLU A 102 -2.91 -9.96 -5.64
N MET A 103 -2.83 -9.12 -4.61
CA MET A 103 -2.71 -7.66 -4.78
C MET A 103 -1.38 -7.23 -5.41
N HIS A 104 -0.30 -7.92 -5.08
CA HIS A 104 1.02 -7.62 -5.62
C HIS A 104 1.12 -7.92 -7.12
N SER A 105 0.58 -9.06 -7.56
CA SER A 105 0.72 -9.55 -8.94
C SER A 105 -0.49 -9.28 -9.84
N GLY A 106 -1.65 -8.99 -9.25
CA GLY A 106 -2.93 -8.90 -9.95
C GLY A 106 -3.53 -7.51 -10.05
N PHE A 107 -4.85 -7.47 -10.27
CA PHE A 107 -5.67 -6.26 -10.40
C PHE A 107 -5.16 -5.21 -11.38
N VAL A 108 -4.62 -5.66 -12.52
CA VAL A 108 -3.96 -4.78 -13.51
C VAL A 108 -4.93 -3.75 -14.07
N ALA A 109 -6.14 -4.14 -14.45
CA ALA A 109 -7.14 -3.23 -15.03
C ALA A 109 -7.49 -2.10 -14.05
N LEU A 110 -7.81 -2.44 -12.79
CA LEU A 110 -8.04 -1.43 -11.75
C LEU A 110 -6.81 -0.54 -11.53
N ARG A 111 -5.60 -1.11 -11.44
CA ARG A 111 -4.38 -0.33 -11.17
C ARG A 111 -4.03 0.63 -12.31
N THR A 112 -4.38 0.28 -13.54
CA THR A 112 -4.17 1.11 -14.74
C THR A 112 -5.25 2.19 -14.87
N GLU A 113 -6.52 1.83 -14.72
CA GLU A 113 -7.63 2.75 -14.94
C GLU A 113 -7.90 3.67 -13.75
N CYS A 114 -7.55 3.21 -12.55
CA CYS A 114 -7.60 3.94 -11.28
C CYS A 114 -6.18 4.09 -10.69
N GLY A 115 -5.32 4.84 -11.39
CA GLY A 115 -3.99 5.21 -10.90
C GLY A 115 -4.05 5.99 -9.58
N MET A 116 -2.96 5.97 -8.82
CA MET A 116 -2.86 6.78 -7.59
C MET A 116 -2.51 8.22 -7.97
N ASN A 117 -3.42 9.14 -7.66
CA ASN A 117 -3.25 10.58 -7.74
C ASN A 117 -4.13 11.18 -6.63
N ILE A 118 -3.55 11.44 -5.47
CA ILE A 118 -4.25 11.97 -4.28
C ILE A 118 -4.74 13.41 -4.51
N HIS A 119 -4.10 14.19 -5.39
CA HIS A 119 -4.56 15.54 -5.76
C HIS A 119 -5.85 15.56 -6.58
N ARG A 120 -6.20 14.44 -7.23
CA ARG A 120 -7.42 14.37 -8.06
C ARG A 120 -8.67 14.60 -7.18
N PRO A 121 -9.69 15.32 -7.69
CA PRO A 121 -10.97 15.43 -7.01
C PRO A 121 -11.65 14.05 -6.90
N VAL A 122 -12.43 13.86 -5.84
CA VAL A 122 -13.25 12.65 -5.68
C VAL A 122 -14.36 12.68 -6.73
N GLN A 123 -14.28 11.80 -7.73
CA GLN A 123 -15.28 11.71 -8.79
C GLN A 123 -15.27 10.33 -9.45
N ALA A 124 -16.45 9.84 -9.83
CA ALA A 124 -16.58 8.61 -10.59
C ALA A 124 -15.97 8.73 -11.98
N LYS A 125 -15.62 7.58 -12.56
CA LYS A 125 -15.14 7.43 -13.94
C LYS A 125 -15.77 6.17 -14.52
N ALA A 126 -16.07 6.16 -15.82
CA ALA A 126 -16.42 4.93 -16.52
C ALA A 126 -15.22 3.97 -16.51
N LEU A 127 -15.46 2.71 -16.11
CA LEU A 127 -14.45 1.67 -16.01
C LEU A 127 -14.81 0.51 -16.93
N SER A 128 -13.78 -0.17 -17.45
CA SER A 128 -13.97 -1.41 -18.19
C SER A 128 -14.57 -2.52 -17.34
N ASP A 129 -15.14 -3.54 -17.99
CA ASP A 129 -15.62 -4.74 -17.32
C ASP A 129 -14.51 -5.45 -16.52
N ASP A 130 -13.26 -5.42 -17.01
CA ASP A 130 -12.11 -5.99 -16.30
C ASP A 130 -11.80 -5.22 -15.01
N ALA A 131 -11.86 -3.88 -15.04
CA ALA A 131 -11.69 -3.06 -13.85
C ALA A 131 -12.84 -3.26 -12.85
N GLN A 132 -14.07 -3.41 -13.34
CA GLN A 132 -15.23 -3.76 -12.49
C GLN A 132 -15.07 -5.14 -11.86
N ALA A 133 -14.61 -6.14 -12.62
CA ALA A 133 -14.33 -7.48 -12.08
C ALA A 133 -13.23 -7.43 -11.00
N ASN A 134 -12.19 -6.62 -11.19
CA ASN A 134 -11.15 -6.39 -10.19
C ASN A 134 -11.73 -5.75 -8.91
N ILE A 135 -12.60 -4.75 -9.04
CA ILE A 135 -13.30 -4.11 -7.91
C ILE A 135 -14.15 -5.13 -7.16
N THR A 136 -14.96 -5.92 -7.85
CA THR A 136 -15.79 -6.97 -7.24
C THR A 136 -14.94 -7.97 -6.47
N ARG A 137 -13.83 -8.44 -7.05
CA ARG A 137 -12.92 -9.37 -6.37
C ARG A 137 -12.29 -8.77 -5.11
N ILE A 138 -11.88 -7.51 -5.13
CA ILE A 138 -11.33 -6.83 -3.94
C ILE A 138 -12.40 -6.68 -2.85
N GLN A 139 -13.63 -6.29 -3.22
CA GLN A 139 -14.73 -6.20 -2.27
C GLN A 139 -15.06 -7.56 -1.65
N GLN A 140 -15.01 -8.64 -2.42
CA GLN A 140 -15.15 -10.01 -1.92
C GLN A 140 -14.03 -10.35 -0.94
N ILE A 141 -12.76 -10.10 -1.28
CA ILE A 141 -11.61 -10.35 -0.39
C ILE A 141 -11.81 -9.65 0.96
N TRP A 142 -12.10 -8.34 0.94
CA TRP A 142 -12.27 -7.60 2.18
C TRP A 142 -13.48 -8.07 2.98
N THR A 143 -14.58 -8.42 2.31
CA THR A 143 -15.77 -8.98 2.96
C THR A 143 -15.47 -10.29 3.66
N GLU A 144 -14.86 -11.25 2.96
CA GLU A 144 -14.49 -12.56 3.52
C GLU A 144 -13.52 -12.42 4.71
N CYS A 145 -12.52 -11.53 4.61
CA CYS A 145 -11.62 -11.22 5.71
C CYS A 145 -12.38 -10.66 6.92
N ARG A 146 -13.27 -9.68 6.71
CA ARG A 146 -14.04 -9.06 7.80
C ARG A 146 -15.02 -10.02 8.45
N GLU A 147 -15.64 -10.91 7.69
CA GLU A 147 -16.53 -11.96 8.22
C GLU A 147 -15.76 -12.98 9.05
N ARG A 148 -14.58 -13.42 8.58
CA ARG A 148 -13.79 -14.47 9.25
C ARG A 148 -12.99 -13.98 10.45
N TYR A 149 -12.44 -12.77 10.38
CA TYR A 149 -11.44 -12.28 11.35
C TYR A 149 -11.80 -10.94 11.98
N GLY A 150 -12.82 -10.22 11.48
CA GLY A 150 -13.17 -8.87 11.92
C GLY A 150 -13.72 -8.78 13.35
N GLN A 151 -14.04 -9.89 14.00
CA GLN A 151 -14.40 -9.90 15.43
C GLN A 151 -13.19 -9.65 16.34
N GLN A 152 -11.98 -9.83 15.82
CA GLN A 152 -10.72 -9.65 16.58
C GLN A 152 -10.17 -8.22 16.46
N GLY A 153 -10.90 -7.33 15.77
CA GLY A 153 -10.54 -5.93 15.60
C GLY A 153 -10.94 -5.35 14.24
N PRO A 154 -10.65 -4.06 14.00
CA PRO A 154 -11.26 -3.32 12.91
C PRO A 154 -10.57 -3.51 11.55
N TYR A 155 -9.46 -4.25 11.47
CA TYR A 155 -8.68 -4.49 10.25
C TYR A 155 -9.02 -5.83 9.58
N LEU A 156 -8.41 -6.14 8.42
CA LEU A 156 -8.73 -7.36 7.66
C LEU A 156 -8.52 -8.66 8.45
N PHE A 157 -7.53 -8.68 9.35
CA PHE A 157 -7.22 -9.83 10.21
C PHE A 157 -7.33 -9.47 11.71
N GLY A 158 -8.24 -8.56 12.05
CA GLY A 158 -8.45 -8.06 13.41
C GLY A 158 -7.51 -6.89 13.74
N ALA A 159 -6.22 -7.17 13.91
CA ALA A 159 -5.18 -6.15 14.07
C ALA A 159 -4.63 -5.69 12.71
N PHE A 160 -4.02 -4.49 12.67
CA PHE A 160 -3.35 -4.00 11.47
C PHE A 160 -2.24 -4.97 11.06
N SER A 161 -2.17 -5.29 9.77
CA SER A 161 -1.24 -6.27 9.22
C SER A 161 -0.64 -5.82 7.88
N GLY A 162 0.33 -6.59 7.38
CA GLY A 162 0.89 -6.44 6.05
C GLY A 162 -0.18 -6.53 4.95
N ALA A 163 -1.28 -7.24 5.18
CA ALA A 163 -2.40 -7.26 4.23
C ALA A 163 -3.07 -5.89 4.12
N ASP A 164 -3.30 -5.21 5.25
CA ASP A 164 -3.84 -3.85 5.28
C ASP A 164 -2.89 -2.85 4.61
N ALA A 165 -1.58 -2.99 4.87
CA ALA A 165 -0.56 -2.19 4.21
C ALA A 165 -0.55 -2.40 2.68
N MET A 166 -0.75 -3.64 2.22
CA MET A 166 -0.88 -3.96 0.79
C MET A 166 -2.17 -3.40 0.18
N PHE A 167 -3.28 -3.34 0.91
CA PHE A 167 -4.53 -2.80 0.39
C PHE A 167 -4.69 -1.28 0.61
N ALA A 168 -3.83 -0.63 1.41
CA ALA A 168 -3.92 0.81 1.69
C ALA A 168 -4.02 1.69 0.41
N PRO A 169 -3.24 1.49 -0.66
CA PRO A 169 -3.39 2.31 -1.86
C PRO A 169 -4.72 2.05 -2.59
N VAL A 170 -5.33 0.88 -2.42
CA VAL A 170 -6.64 0.57 -2.99
C VAL A 170 -7.75 1.31 -2.27
N VAL A 171 -7.63 1.55 -0.96
CA VAL A 171 -8.55 2.43 -0.21
C VAL A 171 -8.56 3.85 -0.82
N HIS A 172 -7.38 4.39 -1.16
CA HIS A 172 -7.31 5.64 -1.92
C HIS A 172 -8.01 5.55 -3.27
N ARG A 173 -7.79 4.47 -4.05
CA ARG A 173 -8.46 4.28 -5.35
C ARG A 173 -9.97 4.28 -5.18
N PHE A 174 -10.50 3.46 -4.27
CA PHE A 174 -11.94 3.36 -4.06
C PHE A 174 -12.54 4.71 -3.66
N ARG A 175 -11.85 5.47 -2.79
CA ARG A 175 -12.27 6.83 -2.41
C ARG A 175 -12.22 7.80 -3.59
N LEU A 176 -11.06 7.96 -4.23
CA LEU A 176 -10.81 9.01 -5.23
C LEU A 176 -11.58 8.79 -6.54
N TYR A 177 -11.88 7.55 -6.88
CA TYR A 177 -12.69 7.19 -8.04
C TYR A 177 -14.16 6.95 -7.69
N ALA A 178 -14.59 7.32 -6.47
CA ALA A 178 -15.96 7.21 -5.98
C ALA A 178 -16.60 5.84 -6.26
N ILE A 179 -15.83 4.76 -6.02
CA ILE A 179 -16.30 3.39 -6.22
C ILE A 179 -17.39 3.09 -5.20
N GLU A 180 -18.53 2.58 -5.66
CA GLU A 180 -19.63 2.19 -4.77
C GLU A 180 -19.20 0.99 -3.91
N VAL A 181 -19.36 1.15 -2.59
CA VAL A 181 -19.06 0.13 -1.59
C VAL A 181 -20.18 0.03 -0.57
N ARG A 182 -20.40 -1.18 -0.04
CA ARG A 182 -21.38 -1.47 1.01
C ARG A 182 -20.69 -2.04 2.25
N PRO A 183 -21.33 -2.07 3.42
CA PRO A 183 -20.81 -2.85 4.55
C PRO A 183 -20.60 -4.32 4.14
N PRO A 184 -19.51 -4.98 4.59
CA PRO A 184 -18.49 -4.52 5.55
C PRO A 184 -17.33 -3.72 4.93
N VAL A 185 -17.23 -3.65 3.59
CA VAL A 185 -16.15 -2.96 2.85
C VAL A 185 -16.05 -1.48 3.27
N ARG A 186 -17.19 -0.79 3.37
CA ARG A 186 -17.24 0.62 3.80
C ARG A 186 -16.61 0.84 5.19
N THR A 187 -16.97 0.01 6.16
CA THR A 187 -16.45 0.08 7.54
C THR A 187 -14.94 -0.17 7.59
N TYR A 188 -14.44 -1.08 6.76
CA TYR A 188 -13.00 -1.30 6.65
C TYR A 188 -12.28 -0.08 6.05
N MET A 189 -12.83 0.51 4.98
CA MET A 189 -12.26 1.73 4.41
C MET A 189 -12.23 2.88 5.41
N GLU A 190 -13.30 3.07 6.18
CA GLU A 190 -13.35 4.08 7.25
C GLU A 190 -12.29 3.83 8.32
N THR A 191 -12.06 2.56 8.70
CA THR A 191 -10.97 2.18 9.62
C THR A 191 -9.60 2.60 9.07
N MET A 192 -9.33 2.28 7.80
CA MET A 192 -8.06 2.63 7.16
C MET A 192 -7.88 4.14 7.01
N LEU A 193 -8.93 4.88 6.68
CA LEU A 193 -8.91 6.35 6.57
C LEU A 193 -8.66 7.03 7.91
N ALA A 194 -9.12 6.44 9.02
CA ALA A 194 -8.89 6.93 10.38
C ALA A 194 -7.51 6.52 10.94
N ASN A 195 -6.75 5.66 10.25
CA ASN A 195 -5.41 5.27 10.70
C ASN A 195 -4.44 6.47 10.62
N PRO A 196 -3.73 6.82 11.71
CA PRO A 196 -2.83 7.99 11.73
C PRO A 196 -1.74 7.96 10.64
N ALA A 197 -1.19 6.79 10.33
CA ALA A 197 -0.19 6.66 9.27
C ALA A 197 -0.82 6.93 7.89
N PHE A 198 -2.03 6.44 7.65
CA PHE A 198 -2.75 6.70 6.40
C PHE A 198 -3.02 8.21 6.23
N ALA A 199 -3.45 8.87 7.30
CA ALA A 199 -3.67 10.32 7.33
C ALA A 199 -2.37 11.08 7.05
N GLU A 200 -1.27 10.72 7.72
CA GLU A 200 0.06 11.31 7.51
C GLU A 200 0.54 11.15 6.05
N TRP A 201 0.38 9.97 5.46
CA TRP A 201 0.71 9.78 4.03
C TRP A 201 -0.14 10.69 3.14
N THR A 202 -1.44 10.79 3.42
CA THR A 202 -2.37 11.60 2.64
C THR A 202 -2.02 13.08 2.73
N GLU A 203 -1.74 13.59 3.93
CA GLU A 203 -1.35 14.98 4.16
C GLU A 203 -0.03 15.31 3.44
N ALA A 204 0.99 14.48 3.62
CA ALA A 204 2.27 14.67 2.96
C ALA A 204 2.15 14.61 1.42
N ALA A 205 1.29 13.73 0.89
CA ALA A 205 0.99 13.69 -0.55
C ALA A 205 0.31 14.96 -1.06
N LEU A 206 -0.66 15.51 -0.31
CA LEU A 206 -1.34 16.76 -0.66
C LEU A 206 -0.41 17.97 -0.59
N ALA A 207 0.62 17.93 0.26
CA ALA A 207 1.64 18.97 0.36
C ALA A 207 2.70 18.93 -0.77
N GLU A 208 2.79 17.84 -1.54
CA GLU A 208 3.70 17.77 -2.69
C GLU A 208 3.27 18.78 -3.77
N THR A 209 4.22 19.57 -4.29
CA THR A 209 3.95 20.57 -5.32
C THR A 209 4.27 20.09 -6.74
N LEU A 210 4.96 18.95 -6.87
CA LEU A 210 5.27 18.36 -8.18
C LEU A 210 4.00 17.75 -8.78
N VAL A 211 3.51 18.38 -9.85
CA VAL A 211 2.41 17.85 -10.67
C VAL A 211 2.99 17.12 -11.88
N ILE A 212 2.43 15.96 -12.20
CA ILE A 212 2.84 15.16 -13.36
C ILE A 212 1.68 15.15 -14.35
N ASP A 213 1.82 15.88 -15.45
CA ASP A 213 0.73 16.21 -16.39
C ASP A 213 -0.04 15.00 -16.98
N ARG A 214 0.56 13.81 -16.98
CA ARG A 214 -0.07 12.60 -17.50
C ARG A 214 -1.01 11.89 -16.50
N PHE A 215 -1.14 12.37 -15.27
CA PHE A 215 -1.88 11.73 -14.18
C PHE A 215 -3.02 12.59 -13.62
#